data_AF-A0A663DV07-F1
#
_entry.id   AF-A0A663DV07-F1
#
_cell.length_a   1.000
_cell.length_b   1.000
_cell.length_c   1.000
_cell.angle_alpha   90.00
_cell.angle_beta   90.00
_cell.angle_gamma   90.00
#
_symmetry.space_group_name_H-M   'P 1'
#
loop_
_entity.id
_entity.type
_entity.pdbx_description
1 polymer ?
#
loop_
_entity_poly.entity_id
_entity_poly.type
_entity_poly.pdbx_seq_one_letter_code
_entity_poly.pdbx_strand_id
1 'polypeptide(L)'
;MPRQARGAGGLFVGSVIQPAAGSTASLDRRMPKQCRGSRSERELGEAMLLLQLLNGGARLGGAALGFALQLGGGRSRLLGSARSPSGGGCHGHEWRVPLSRRRGQPCCNAVAGAPEPPEPPTFRAFGKRRQRRAAGQVTRMLHHGKHWRSMCKGLVLGTLLTSFMLLLYSYAIPPLQVSVTEIPVPSSCSSYPAPGKAPAVANGTGSPSGRSCLPKLNIMFMKTHKTASSTILNILFRFGEKHRLKFAFPNGRNDFYYPSYFERSQVQHYRPGACFNIICNHMRFHYEEVRKLLPADATFVTVLRDPAYLFESSFHYFGRVIPLTWKLTGEDKLAEFLRDPWHYYDPNGFNAHYLQNLLFFDLGYDNNMNANSPLVEEHIQEIDRRFHLVMLLEYFDESLVLLKDLLCWQLEDVLYFKLNARKGSTVSWLTPELYEKATSWNLIDAKLYRYFNATFWRKVEAYGRERMAKDVAELQRENEKMKSICIDGGHPVDASAIQESSMQPWQPLGEKSILGYNLKKKINKKHQKLCRKMLTPEIQYLTDLGVNLWITKLWSRIRDFLKW
;
A
#
# COMPACT_ATOMS: atom_id res chain seq x y z
N MET A 1 -58.12 -8.48 -1.32
CA MET A 1 -59.53 -8.34 -0.88
C MET A 1 -59.90 -9.52 0.05
N PRO A 2 -60.93 -9.42 0.92
CA PRO A 2 -60.69 -9.71 2.35
C PRO A 2 -61.72 -10.59 3.09
N ARG A 3 -61.35 -11.04 4.30
CA ARG A 3 -62.11 -11.05 5.58
C ARG A 3 -61.22 -11.70 6.66
N GLN A 4 -60.85 -11.05 7.77
CA GLN A 4 -61.60 -10.52 8.94
C GLN A 4 -61.61 -11.49 10.14
N ALA A 5 -60.97 -11.06 11.25
CA ALA A 5 -61.26 -11.46 12.62
C ALA A 5 -60.96 -10.28 13.57
N ARG A 6 -61.61 -10.23 14.74
CA ARG A 6 -61.44 -9.23 15.83
C ARG A 6 -60.80 -9.95 17.05
N GLY A 7 -60.21 -9.32 18.07
CA GLY A 7 -59.97 -7.89 18.38
C GLY A 7 -59.55 -7.72 19.86
N ALA A 8 -59.49 -6.46 20.35
CA ALA A 8 -59.08 -6.02 21.71
C ALA A 8 -57.57 -6.17 22.07
N GLY A 9 -56.98 -5.30 22.91
CA GLY A 9 -57.47 -4.02 23.46
C GLY A 9 -56.52 -3.37 24.49
N GLY A 10 -56.50 -2.03 24.57
CA GLY A 10 -55.71 -1.21 25.54
C GLY A 10 -54.53 -0.47 24.88
N LEU A 11 -54.56 0.85 24.63
CA LEU A 11 -54.52 2.02 25.54
C LEU A 11 -53.16 2.28 26.22
N PHE A 12 -52.43 3.28 25.71
CA PHE A 12 -52.01 4.46 26.48
C PHE A 12 -51.70 5.64 25.54
N VAL A 13 -51.73 6.88 26.04
CA VAL A 13 -51.57 8.14 25.27
C VAL A 13 -50.47 9.01 25.88
N GLY A 14 -49.69 9.71 25.05
CA GLY A 14 -48.70 10.70 25.46
C GLY A 14 -48.49 11.75 24.36
N SER A 15 -48.51 13.04 24.74
CA SER A 15 -48.78 14.15 23.80
C SER A 15 -47.57 14.94 23.33
N VAL A 16 -47.71 15.61 22.18
CA VAL A 16 -46.79 16.62 21.64
C VAL A 16 -46.94 17.94 22.39
N ILE A 17 -45.82 18.61 22.72
CA ILE A 17 -45.80 20.00 23.21
C ILE A 17 -44.63 20.77 22.55
N GLN A 18 -44.91 21.99 22.07
CA GLN A 18 -43.90 23.00 21.68
C GLN A 18 -43.67 23.99 22.83
N PRO A 19 -42.53 24.70 22.85
CA PRO A 19 -42.47 26.06 23.37
C PRO A 19 -41.87 27.06 22.34
N ALA A 20 -42.12 28.36 22.55
CA ALA A 20 -41.68 29.43 21.64
C ALA A 20 -41.16 30.69 22.37
N ALA A 21 -40.16 31.32 21.73
CA ALA A 21 -39.76 32.75 21.75
C ALA A 21 -39.45 33.52 23.07
N GLY A 22 -38.30 34.21 23.05
CA GLY A 22 -37.95 35.35 23.94
C GLY A 22 -36.82 35.08 24.96
N SER A 23 -35.85 35.97 25.20
CA SER A 23 -35.44 37.18 24.46
C SER A 23 -33.99 37.60 24.81
N THR A 24 -33.29 38.18 23.82
CA THR A 24 -32.15 39.13 23.94
C THR A 24 -31.08 39.00 25.05
N ALA A 25 -29.84 38.68 24.65
CA ALA A 25 -28.62 39.22 25.25
C ALA A 25 -27.52 39.35 24.18
N SER A 26 -26.80 40.47 24.13
CA SER A 26 -25.79 40.79 23.11
C SER A 26 -24.36 40.61 23.62
N LEU A 27 -23.48 40.01 22.81
CA LEU A 27 -22.03 40.01 23.03
C LEU A 27 -21.27 39.93 21.69
N ASP A 28 -20.65 41.04 21.30
CA ASP A 28 -19.78 41.13 20.12
C ASP A 28 -18.47 40.35 20.34
N ARG A 29 -18.08 39.51 19.37
CA ARG A 29 -16.71 39.02 19.19
C ARG A 29 -16.41 38.56 17.74
N ARG A 30 -16.15 39.55 16.88
CA ARG A 30 -15.18 39.56 15.75
C ARG A 30 -14.78 38.21 15.11
N MET A 31 -15.06 38.06 13.81
CA MET A 31 -14.45 37.02 12.96
C MET A 31 -12.92 37.15 12.85
N PRO A 32 -12.16 36.03 12.85
CA PRO A 32 -10.79 35.98 12.32
C PRO A 32 -10.80 35.87 10.79
N LYS A 33 -9.77 36.42 10.14
CA LYS A 33 -9.64 36.45 8.66
C LYS A 33 -9.05 35.14 8.11
N GLN A 34 -9.22 34.94 6.80
CA GLN A 34 -8.54 33.89 6.03
C GLN A 34 -7.02 33.90 6.26
N CYS A 35 -6.45 32.74 6.60
CA CYS A 35 -5.00 32.50 6.52
C CYS A 35 -4.67 31.72 5.24
N ARG A 36 -3.67 32.19 4.48
CA ARG A 36 -3.13 31.46 3.32
C ARG A 36 -2.44 30.16 3.75
N GLY A 37 -2.33 29.22 2.82
CA GLY A 37 -1.72 27.89 3.01
C GLY A 37 -0.40 27.92 3.77
N SER A 38 -0.26 27.03 4.74
CA SER A 38 0.81 27.09 5.75
C SER A 38 2.10 26.39 5.29
N ARG A 39 3.21 26.76 5.92
CA ARG A 39 4.56 26.27 5.63
C ARG A 39 4.71 24.73 5.72
N SER A 40 3.83 24.09 6.50
CA SER A 40 3.84 22.65 6.80
C SER A 40 3.73 21.74 5.56
N GLU A 41 3.05 22.18 4.49
CA GLU A 41 2.87 21.36 3.28
C GLU A 41 4.18 21.15 2.51
N ARG A 42 5.12 22.11 2.62
CA ARG A 42 6.44 22.00 1.97
C ARG A 42 7.38 21.08 2.76
N GLU A 43 7.33 21.15 4.08
CA GLU A 43 8.12 20.30 4.97
C GLU A 43 7.66 18.83 4.88
N LEU A 44 6.36 18.58 4.66
CA LEU A 44 5.83 17.25 4.27
C LEU A 44 6.33 16.79 2.90
N GLY A 45 6.38 17.70 1.91
CA GLY A 45 6.91 17.40 0.58
C GLY A 45 8.40 17.01 0.60
N GLU A 46 9.24 17.77 1.31
CA GLU A 46 10.67 17.48 1.46
C GLU A 46 10.91 16.20 2.26
N ALA A 47 10.13 15.95 3.32
CA ALA A 47 10.20 14.69 4.07
C ALA A 47 9.84 13.47 3.20
N MET A 48 8.84 13.58 2.31
CA MET A 48 8.49 12.46 1.42
C MET A 48 9.44 12.32 0.22
N LEU A 49 10.17 13.36 -0.18
CA LEU A 49 11.27 13.22 -1.15
C LEU A 49 12.35 12.25 -0.63
N LEU A 50 12.61 12.24 0.68
CA LEU A 50 13.45 11.21 1.33
C LEU A 50 12.81 9.80 1.27
N LEU A 51 11.49 9.66 1.45
CA LEU A 51 10.81 8.36 1.29
C LEU A 51 10.89 7.82 -0.15
N GLN A 52 10.90 8.69 -1.16
CA GLN A 52 11.08 8.29 -2.56
C GLN A 52 12.48 7.72 -2.80
N LEU A 53 13.52 8.35 -2.23
CA LEU A 53 14.90 7.84 -2.30
C LEU A 53 15.09 6.51 -1.56
N LEU A 54 14.44 6.34 -0.40
CA LEU A 54 14.55 5.12 0.41
C LEU A 54 13.79 3.90 -0.16
N ASN A 55 12.78 4.10 -1.01
CA ASN A 55 12.05 3.00 -1.66
C ASN A 55 12.40 2.84 -3.16
N GLY A 56 13.00 3.85 -3.80
CA GLY A 56 13.22 3.91 -5.26
C GLY A 56 14.47 3.20 -5.80
N GLY A 57 15.15 2.38 -4.99
CA GLY A 57 16.51 1.84 -5.24
C GLY A 57 16.72 0.93 -6.45
N ALA A 58 15.73 0.78 -7.35
CA ALA A 58 15.76 -0.17 -8.47
C ALA A 58 15.70 0.43 -9.89
N ARG A 59 15.52 1.77 -10.05
CA ARG A 59 15.35 2.39 -11.39
C ARG A 59 16.39 3.44 -11.81
N LEU A 60 17.31 3.86 -10.94
CA LEU A 60 18.34 4.87 -11.28
C LEU A 60 19.64 4.31 -11.88
N GLY A 61 19.85 2.99 -11.88
CA GLY A 61 21.10 2.37 -12.35
C GLY A 61 21.38 2.47 -13.85
N GLY A 62 20.34 2.62 -14.69
CA GLY A 62 20.49 2.57 -16.15
C GLY A 62 20.94 3.87 -16.83
N ALA A 63 20.66 5.03 -16.24
CA ALA A 63 20.86 6.32 -16.91
C ALA A 63 22.25 6.96 -16.66
N ALA A 64 22.96 6.54 -15.59
CA ALA A 64 24.18 7.20 -15.14
C ALA A 64 25.45 6.79 -15.92
N LEU A 65 25.49 5.59 -16.51
CA LEU A 65 26.70 5.07 -17.16
C LEU A 65 26.98 5.67 -18.56
N GLY A 66 26.03 6.38 -19.17
CA GLY A 66 26.18 6.95 -20.52
C GLY A 66 26.91 8.29 -20.60
N PHE A 67 27.21 8.94 -19.48
CA PHE A 67 27.65 10.35 -19.45
C PHE A 67 29.02 10.61 -18.79
N ALA A 68 29.72 9.55 -18.34
CA ALA A 68 30.95 9.64 -17.54
C ALA A 68 32.24 9.26 -18.32
N LEU A 69 32.21 9.32 -19.66
CA LEU A 69 33.36 8.97 -20.53
C LEU A 69 33.71 10.04 -21.58
N GLN A 70 33.46 11.31 -21.24
CA GLN A 70 34.00 12.48 -21.93
C GLN A 70 34.60 13.46 -20.90
N LEU A 71 35.54 14.32 -21.32
CA LEU A 71 36.27 15.31 -20.49
C LEU A 71 37.30 14.74 -19.49
N GLY A 72 38.42 14.20 -20.00
CA GLY A 72 39.49 13.67 -19.15
C GLY A 72 40.85 13.41 -19.83
N GLY A 73 41.33 14.29 -20.72
CA GLY A 73 42.65 14.10 -21.35
C GLY A 73 43.07 15.26 -22.25
N GLY A 74 44.14 15.97 -21.86
CA GLY A 74 44.62 17.15 -22.59
C GLY A 74 46.00 16.97 -23.22
N ARG A 75 46.08 17.14 -24.54
CA ARG A 75 47.27 17.46 -25.38
C ARG A 75 48.57 16.65 -25.14
N SER A 76 48.98 15.94 -26.19
CA SER A 76 50.17 16.38 -26.96
C SER A 76 50.22 15.80 -28.38
N ARG A 77 51.07 16.41 -29.22
CA ARG A 77 51.32 16.08 -30.65
C ARG A 77 52.22 14.83 -30.75
N LEU A 78 52.49 14.19 -31.90
CA LEU A 78 52.80 14.67 -33.27
C LEU A 78 52.77 13.50 -34.30
N LEU A 79 52.87 13.83 -35.61
CA LEU A 79 53.28 12.98 -36.77
C LEU A 79 52.39 11.84 -37.31
N GLY A 80 52.25 11.79 -38.65
CA GLY A 80 52.25 10.54 -39.43
C GLY A 80 51.19 10.37 -40.54
N SER A 81 51.64 10.18 -41.80
CA SER A 81 50.96 9.65 -43.02
C SER A 81 49.45 9.28 -42.97
N ALA A 82 48.54 9.75 -43.84
CA ALA A 82 48.50 9.87 -45.32
C ALA A 82 47.86 8.65 -46.07
N ARG A 83 47.23 8.97 -47.22
CA ARG A 83 46.55 8.12 -48.25
C ARG A 83 45.05 7.81 -48.09
N SER A 84 44.29 8.45 -48.99
CA SER A 84 42.94 8.13 -49.53
C SER A 84 43.05 7.02 -50.63
N PRO A 85 42.04 6.72 -51.50
CA PRO A 85 40.64 7.19 -51.61
C PRO A 85 39.58 6.08 -51.95
N SER A 86 38.41 6.52 -52.44
CA SER A 86 37.27 5.81 -53.08
C SER A 86 36.10 5.44 -52.15
N GLY A 87 34.83 5.59 -52.54
CA GLY A 87 34.16 6.32 -53.64
C GLY A 87 32.70 6.57 -53.19
N GLY A 88 31.93 7.56 -53.63
CA GLY A 88 31.76 8.13 -54.96
C GLY A 88 30.27 8.01 -55.32
N GLY A 89 29.53 9.12 -55.43
CA GLY A 89 28.07 9.08 -55.64
C GLY A 89 27.38 10.40 -55.27
N CYS A 90 27.16 11.27 -56.25
CA CYS A 90 26.48 12.55 -56.08
C CYS A 90 25.08 12.50 -56.69
N HIS A 91 24.12 13.18 -56.07
CA HIS A 91 23.14 14.00 -56.77
C HIS A 91 22.67 15.10 -55.82
N GLY A 92 22.45 16.31 -56.36
CA GLY A 92 21.92 17.44 -55.61
C GLY A 92 21.21 18.40 -56.56
N HIS A 93 20.52 19.39 -55.99
CA HIS A 93 20.06 20.55 -56.72
C HIS A 93 20.20 21.80 -55.84
N GLU A 94 20.83 22.82 -56.42
CA GLU A 94 21.05 24.15 -55.85
C GLU A 94 20.29 25.17 -56.71
N TRP A 95 19.66 26.17 -56.09
CA TRP A 95 19.23 27.39 -56.77
C TRP A 95 19.45 28.62 -55.88
N ARG A 96 19.78 29.76 -56.49
CA ARG A 96 20.24 30.98 -55.79
C ARG A 96 19.28 32.17 -55.94
N VAL A 97 19.35 33.05 -54.94
CA VAL A 97 19.08 34.52 -54.97
C VAL A 97 19.74 35.20 -56.21
N PRO A 98 19.37 36.44 -56.67
CA PRO A 98 19.17 37.63 -55.81
C PRO A 98 18.29 38.85 -56.29
N LEU A 99 18.13 39.81 -55.35
CA LEU A 99 18.20 41.30 -55.49
C LEU A 99 17.22 42.19 -56.29
N SER A 100 16.58 43.09 -55.51
CA SER A 100 16.57 44.56 -55.63
C SER A 100 15.50 45.30 -56.47
N ARG A 101 14.94 46.38 -55.88
CA ARG A 101 14.85 47.71 -56.52
C ARG A 101 14.66 48.86 -55.50
N ARG A 102 13.95 49.97 -55.83
CA ARG A 102 14.29 51.33 -55.38
C ARG A 102 13.12 52.34 -55.42
N ARG A 103 13.40 53.55 -54.86
CA ARG A 103 12.63 54.83 -54.84
C ARG A 103 11.70 54.98 -53.61
N GLY A 104 11.52 56.19 -53.03
CA GLY A 104 12.03 57.52 -53.41
C GLY A 104 12.08 58.57 -52.27
N GLN A 105 12.56 59.77 -52.62
CA GLN A 105 12.78 60.99 -51.81
C GLN A 105 12.20 62.20 -52.63
N PRO A 106 12.23 63.51 -52.24
CA PRO A 106 13.27 64.22 -51.44
C PRO A 106 12.77 65.34 -50.46
N CYS A 107 13.72 66.17 -49.97
CA CYS A 107 13.59 67.46 -49.24
C CYS A 107 13.14 67.39 -47.76
N CYS A 108 13.38 68.35 -46.85
CA CYS A 108 14.31 69.50 -46.67
C CYS A 108 14.18 70.00 -45.18
N ASN A 109 15.00 70.88 -44.55
CA ASN A 109 16.22 71.62 -44.93
C ASN A 109 17.08 72.01 -43.68
N ALA A 110 18.23 72.69 -43.92
CA ALA A 110 18.91 73.79 -43.17
C ALA A 110 18.58 74.14 -41.67
N VAL A 111 19.50 74.59 -40.79
CA VAL A 111 20.96 74.92 -40.87
C VAL A 111 21.64 74.96 -39.46
N ALA A 112 22.96 75.17 -39.41
CA ALA A 112 23.89 75.21 -38.24
C ALA A 112 23.64 76.33 -37.19
N GLY A 113 24.39 76.48 -36.07
CA GLY A 113 25.65 75.84 -35.64
C GLY A 113 26.16 76.28 -34.24
N ALA A 114 27.46 76.09 -33.94
CA ALA A 114 28.15 76.43 -32.67
C ALA A 114 29.55 77.04 -32.91
N PRO A 115 30.16 77.75 -31.92
CA PRO A 115 31.43 77.27 -31.32
C PRO A 115 31.61 77.56 -29.79
N GLU A 116 32.85 77.70 -29.28
CA GLU A 116 33.30 77.31 -27.91
C GLU A 116 33.94 78.46 -27.03
N PRO A 117 34.56 78.23 -25.82
CA PRO A 117 34.61 79.19 -24.69
C PRO A 117 35.95 79.97 -24.47
N PRO A 118 36.11 80.72 -23.34
CA PRO A 118 36.93 80.21 -22.21
C PRO A 118 36.48 80.62 -20.76
N GLU A 119 37.22 80.16 -19.73
CA GLU A 119 37.04 80.42 -18.26
C GLU A 119 37.78 81.71 -17.76
N PRO A 120 38.03 82.00 -16.44
CA PRO A 120 37.57 81.45 -15.13
C PRO A 120 37.12 82.60 -14.17
N PRO A 121 37.49 82.74 -12.86
CA PRO A 121 37.68 81.82 -11.71
C PRO A 121 36.90 82.23 -10.41
N THR A 122 36.79 81.34 -9.39
CA THR A 122 37.00 81.69 -7.94
C THR A 122 37.02 80.46 -6.99
N PHE A 123 37.65 80.62 -5.81
CA PHE A 123 37.91 79.56 -4.81
C PHE A 123 36.83 79.39 -3.73
N ARG A 124 36.62 78.15 -3.22
CA ARG A 124 36.70 77.88 -1.76
C ARG A 124 36.72 76.38 -1.33
N ALA A 125 37.68 76.09 -0.43
CA ALA A 125 37.68 75.08 0.65
C ALA A 125 37.71 73.55 0.35
N PHE A 126 38.62 72.86 1.06
CA PHE A 126 38.81 71.41 1.12
C PHE A 126 37.89 70.71 2.14
N GLY A 127 37.63 69.39 1.97
CA GLY A 127 37.33 68.52 3.12
C GLY A 127 36.63 67.17 2.86
N LYS A 128 37.12 66.11 3.54
CA LYS A 128 36.37 64.87 3.89
C LYS A 128 35.79 63.99 2.76
N ARG A 129 36.63 63.52 1.81
CA ARG A 129 36.31 62.36 0.92
C ARG A 129 37.30 61.18 0.97
N ARG A 130 37.82 60.82 2.15
CA ARG A 130 38.69 59.62 2.32
C ARG A 130 38.39 58.67 3.49
N GLN A 131 37.15 58.68 4.04
CA GLN A 131 36.80 57.83 5.21
C GLN A 131 35.44 57.10 5.14
N ARG A 132 34.74 57.09 4.00
CA ARG A 132 33.45 56.37 3.82
C ARG A 132 33.50 55.08 2.98
N ARG A 133 34.65 54.69 2.40
CA ARG A 133 34.79 53.41 1.67
C ARG A 133 35.13 52.20 2.55
N ALA A 134 35.91 52.39 3.63
CA ALA A 134 36.34 51.28 4.50
C ALA A 134 35.18 50.64 5.29
N ALA A 135 34.32 51.46 5.92
CA ALA A 135 33.22 50.96 6.75
C ALA A 135 32.27 50.01 5.99
N GLY A 136 31.92 50.33 4.74
CA GLY A 136 31.04 49.51 3.90
C GLY A 136 31.61 48.14 3.50
N GLN A 137 32.94 47.96 3.53
CA GLN A 137 33.57 46.65 3.32
C GLN A 137 33.49 45.77 4.57
N VAL A 138 33.77 46.33 5.76
CA VAL A 138 33.76 45.56 7.02
C VAL A 138 32.37 44.97 7.31
N THR A 139 31.30 45.75 7.14
CA THR A 139 29.93 45.23 7.35
C THR A 139 29.55 44.13 6.33
N ARG A 140 30.01 44.25 5.08
CA ARG A 140 29.82 43.19 4.06
C ARG A 140 30.60 41.92 4.39
N MET A 141 31.83 42.03 4.89
CA MET A 141 32.64 40.88 5.33
C MET A 141 32.00 40.16 6.52
N LEU A 142 31.49 40.89 7.52
CA LEU A 142 30.77 40.29 8.66
C LEU A 142 29.48 39.58 8.23
N HIS A 143 28.75 40.12 7.23
CA HIS A 143 27.57 39.46 6.68
C HIS A 143 27.94 38.19 5.89
N HIS A 144 29.03 38.22 5.13
CA HIS A 144 29.60 37.03 4.47
C HIS A 144 30.05 35.98 5.50
N GLY A 145 30.71 36.36 6.59
CA GLY A 145 31.14 35.43 7.63
C GLY A 145 29.97 34.70 8.32
N LYS A 146 28.85 35.38 8.55
CA LYS A 146 27.61 34.75 9.04
C LYS A 146 26.99 33.82 7.99
N HIS A 147 26.93 34.24 6.72
CA HIS A 147 26.44 33.41 5.62
C HIS A 147 27.28 32.13 5.45
N TRP A 148 28.62 32.26 5.46
CA TRP A 148 29.56 31.14 5.35
C TRP A 148 29.41 30.14 6.51
N ARG A 149 29.29 30.62 7.76
CA ARG A 149 29.01 29.75 8.92
C ARG A 149 27.65 29.06 8.81
N SER A 150 26.64 29.69 8.20
CA SER A 150 25.34 29.07 7.93
C SER A 150 25.44 28.01 6.83
N MET A 151 26.17 28.29 5.74
CA MET A 151 26.42 27.34 4.66
C MET A 151 27.23 26.14 5.15
N CYS A 152 28.31 26.32 5.91
CA CYS A 152 29.05 25.22 6.51
C CYS A 152 28.17 24.35 7.42
N LYS A 153 27.25 24.93 8.21
CA LYS A 153 26.27 24.15 8.99
C LYS A 153 25.31 23.36 8.11
N GLY A 154 24.77 23.97 7.04
CA GLY A 154 23.93 23.27 6.07
C GLY A 154 24.67 22.17 5.30
N LEU A 155 25.94 22.38 4.99
CA LEU A 155 26.79 21.43 4.26
C LEU A 155 27.24 20.27 5.15
N VAL A 156 27.54 20.52 6.43
CA VAL A 156 27.79 19.47 7.45
C VAL A 156 26.52 18.69 7.78
N LEU A 157 25.37 19.35 7.92
CA LEU A 157 24.09 18.66 8.11
C LEU A 157 23.72 17.84 6.87
N GLY A 158 23.99 18.37 5.68
CA GLY A 158 23.83 17.69 4.40
C GLY A 158 24.72 16.45 4.28
N THR A 159 26.02 16.54 4.57
CA THR A 159 26.92 15.38 4.51
C THR A 159 26.65 14.37 5.62
N LEU A 160 26.21 14.77 6.81
CA LEU A 160 25.72 13.86 7.84
C LEU A 160 24.45 13.14 7.37
N LEU A 161 23.50 13.86 6.76
CA LEU A 161 22.27 13.27 6.23
C LEU A 161 22.55 12.32 5.07
N THR A 162 23.39 12.68 4.09
CA THR A 162 23.75 11.78 2.99
C THR A 162 24.58 10.61 3.47
N SER A 163 25.48 10.78 4.44
CA SER A 163 26.23 9.66 5.01
C SER A 163 25.30 8.70 5.77
N PHE A 164 24.34 9.22 6.54
CA PHE A 164 23.33 8.42 7.23
C PHE A 164 22.40 7.70 6.24
N MET A 165 21.98 8.36 5.16
CA MET A 165 21.19 7.75 4.08
C MET A 165 21.98 6.68 3.31
N LEU A 166 23.27 6.91 3.03
CA LEU A 166 24.16 5.91 2.41
C LEU A 166 24.41 4.72 3.34
N LEU A 167 24.56 4.95 4.66
CA LEU A 167 24.67 3.88 5.64
C LEU A 167 23.38 3.06 5.70
N LEU A 168 22.21 3.72 5.77
CA LEU A 168 20.89 3.08 5.67
C LEU A 168 20.76 2.28 4.37
N TYR A 169 21.19 2.82 3.23
CA TYR A 169 21.18 2.15 1.94
C TYR A 169 22.05 0.88 1.96
N SER A 170 23.26 0.94 2.52
CA SER A 170 24.14 -0.23 2.68
C SER A 170 23.67 -1.28 3.68
N TYR A 171 22.78 -0.94 4.62
CA TYR A 171 22.14 -1.88 5.54
C TYR A 171 20.75 -2.37 5.04
N ALA A 172 20.10 -1.64 4.15
CA ALA A 172 18.79 -1.97 3.59
C ALA A 172 18.89 -2.81 2.30
N ILE A 173 19.99 -2.71 1.55
CA ILE A 173 20.28 -3.53 0.39
C ILE A 173 21.04 -4.80 0.85
N PRO A 174 20.49 -6.01 0.62
CA PRO A 174 21.27 -7.23 0.71
C PRO A 174 22.47 -7.16 -0.27
N PRO A 175 23.64 -7.73 0.06
CA PRO A 175 24.75 -7.77 -0.89
C PRO A 175 24.27 -8.35 -2.22
N LEU A 176 24.69 -7.75 -3.35
CA LEU A 176 24.27 -8.17 -4.69
C LEU A 176 24.35 -9.69 -4.77
N GLN A 177 23.21 -10.34 -5.05
CA GLN A 177 23.23 -11.75 -5.40
C GLN A 177 23.94 -11.86 -6.74
N VAL A 178 25.24 -12.17 -6.67
CA VAL A 178 25.97 -12.81 -7.75
C VAL A 178 25.07 -13.92 -8.27
N SER A 179 24.78 -13.90 -9.58
CA SER A 179 23.88 -14.88 -10.19
C SER A 179 24.38 -16.28 -9.85
N VAL A 180 23.65 -16.95 -8.95
CA VAL A 180 23.90 -18.34 -8.63
C VAL A 180 23.40 -19.10 -9.85
N THR A 181 24.32 -19.46 -10.74
CA THR A 181 24.11 -20.43 -11.81
C THR A 181 23.30 -21.58 -11.24
N GLU A 182 22.19 -21.96 -11.88
CA GLU A 182 21.25 -22.92 -11.33
C GLU A 182 21.89 -24.32 -11.20
N ILE A 183 22.58 -24.55 -10.08
CA ILE A 183 22.91 -25.88 -9.58
C ILE A 183 21.55 -26.56 -9.35
N PRO A 184 21.23 -27.66 -10.06
CA PRO A 184 19.93 -28.31 -9.90
C PRO A 184 19.78 -28.82 -8.47
N VAL A 185 19.00 -28.12 -7.65
CA VAL A 185 18.80 -28.47 -6.23
C VAL A 185 18.06 -29.81 -6.18
N PRO A 186 18.68 -30.93 -5.73
CA PRO A 186 18.12 -32.27 -5.95
C PRO A 186 16.84 -32.58 -5.16
N SER A 187 16.43 -31.67 -4.28
CA SER A 187 15.31 -31.80 -3.35
C SER A 187 14.36 -30.61 -3.43
N SER A 188 13.44 -30.65 -4.40
CA SER A 188 12.23 -29.82 -4.35
C SER A 188 11.35 -30.27 -3.18
N CYS A 189 10.62 -29.34 -2.55
CA CYS A 189 9.63 -29.69 -1.53
C CYS A 189 8.48 -30.55 -2.06
N SER A 190 8.22 -30.50 -3.37
CA SER A 190 7.29 -31.38 -4.06
C SER A 190 7.73 -32.86 -4.07
N SER A 191 9.01 -33.15 -3.79
CA SER A 191 9.57 -34.51 -3.80
C SER A 191 9.43 -35.26 -2.47
N TYR A 192 9.07 -34.57 -1.38
CA TYR A 192 8.90 -35.20 -0.07
C TYR A 192 7.54 -35.90 0.02
N PRO A 193 7.49 -37.20 0.36
CA PRO A 193 6.23 -37.85 0.71
C PRO A 193 5.55 -37.12 1.88
N ALA A 194 4.21 -37.06 1.86
CA ALA A 194 3.45 -36.55 2.99
C ALA A 194 3.82 -37.34 4.27
N PRO A 195 3.89 -36.69 5.46
CA PRO A 195 4.25 -37.36 6.70
C PRO A 195 3.46 -38.64 6.91
N GLY A 196 4.17 -39.76 7.11
CA GLY A 196 3.57 -41.09 7.18
C GLY A 196 2.44 -41.16 8.20
N LYS A 197 1.37 -41.89 7.85
CA LYS A 197 0.19 -42.08 8.70
C LYS A 197 0.62 -42.44 10.13
N ALA A 198 0.19 -41.66 11.11
CA ALA A 198 0.25 -42.08 12.50
C ALA A 198 -0.49 -43.43 12.64
N PRO A 199 0.01 -44.41 13.43
CA PRO A 199 -0.63 -45.71 13.54
C PRO A 199 -2.09 -45.58 13.99
N ALA A 200 -3.02 -46.11 13.19
CA ALA A 200 -4.40 -46.23 13.62
C ALA A 200 -4.46 -47.24 14.77
N VAL A 201 -4.87 -46.80 15.95
CA VAL A 201 -5.12 -47.70 17.09
C VAL A 201 -6.37 -48.53 16.76
N ALA A 202 -6.15 -49.73 16.25
CA ALA A 202 -7.21 -50.66 15.91
C ALA A 202 -7.82 -51.26 17.18
N ASN A 203 -9.03 -50.82 17.55
CA ASN A 203 -10.00 -51.58 18.34
C ASN A 203 -11.37 -50.89 18.26
N GLY A 204 -12.41 -51.64 17.90
CA GLY A 204 -13.79 -51.13 17.80
C GLY A 204 -14.51 -51.55 16.52
N THR A 205 -15.33 -52.60 16.61
CA THR A 205 -16.21 -53.06 15.53
C THR A 205 -17.51 -52.25 15.50
N GLY A 206 -17.81 -51.55 14.40
CA GLY A 206 -19.16 -50.99 14.17
C GLY A 206 -19.29 -49.91 13.09
N SER A 207 -20.28 -50.08 12.20
CA SER A 207 -20.85 -49.11 11.25
C SER A 207 -19.98 -48.60 10.06
N PRO A 208 -20.39 -48.85 8.80
CA PRO A 208 -19.68 -48.39 7.59
C PRO A 208 -20.38 -47.25 6.82
N SER A 209 -20.44 -46.02 7.35
CA SER A 209 -20.83 -44.83 6.55
C SER A 209 -20.37 -43.47 7.10
N GLY A 210 -19.06 -43.30 7.31
CA GLY A 210 -18.48 -41.98 7.61
C GLY A 210 -17.04 -41.86 7.10
N ARG A 211 -16.81 -41.04 6.05
CA ARG A 211 -15.45 -40.78 5.55
C ARG A 211 -14.71 -39.87 6.54
N SER A 212 -13.90 -40.45 7.41
CA SER A 212 -12.97 -39.73 8.29
C SER A 212 -11.83 -39.11 7.48
N CYS A 213 -12.08 -37.95 6.88
CA CYS A 213 -11.04 -37.21 6.17
C CYS A 213 -10.06 -36.57 7.17
N LEU A 214 -8.77 -36.68 6.88
CA LEU A 214 -7.70 -36.20 7.76
C LEU A 214 -7.54 -34.67 7.61
N PRO A 215 -7.37 -33.91 8.70
CA PRO A 215 -7.13 -32.48 8.63
C PRO A 215 -5.90 -32.14 7.79
N LYS A 216 -6.08 -31.27 6.80
CA LYS A 216 -4.99 -30.79 5.96
C LYS A 216 -4.11 -29.80 6.73
N LEU A 217 -2.80 -29.97 6.59
CA LEU A 217 -1.78 -29.20 7.30
C LEU A 217 -0.97 -28.28 6.36
N ASN A 218 -0.93 -28.59 5.06
CA ASN A 218 -0.15 -27.85 4.07
C ASN A 218 -1.08 -26.89 3.31
N ILE A 219 -0.85 -25.57 3.47
CA ILE A 219 -1.78 -24.50 3.05
C ILE A 219 -0.99 -23.30 2.51
N MET A 220 -1.35 -22.86 1.30
CA MET A 220 -1.03 -21.52 0.82
C MET A 220 -2.30 -20.66 0.91
N PHE A 221 -2.29 -19.63 1.75
CA PHE A 221 -3.28 -18.56 1.70
C PHE A 221 -2.68 -17.36 0.99
N MET A 222 -3.10 -17.11 -0.24
CA MET A 222 -2.74 -15.88 -0.93
C MET A 222 -3.54 -14.72 -0.34
N LYS A 223 -2.89 -13.96 0.53
CA LYS A 223 -3.50 -12.92 1.36
C LYS A 223 -3.62 -11.60 0.58
N THR A 224 -4.78 -11.36 -0.03
CA THR A 224 -5.12 -10.11 -0.73
C THR A 224 -5.35 -8.92 0.22
N HIS A 225 -5.31 -7.71 -0.32
CA HIS A 225 -5.56 -6.44 0.36
C HIS A 225 -7.04 -6.17 0.64
N LYS A 226 -7.35 -5.55 1.79
CA LYS A 226 -8.67 -5.00 2.16
C LYS A 226 -9.88 -5.96 2.09
N THR A 227 -9.63 -7.27 2.00
CA THR A 227 -10.59 -8.40 1.92
C THR A 227 -10.88 -9.08 3.28
N ALA A 228 -10.68 -8.36 4.39
CA ALA A 228 -10.64 -8.91 5.77
C ALA A 228 -9.63 -10.06 5.99
N SER A 229 -8.67 -10.23 5.08
CA SER A 229 -7.67 -11.31 5.09
C SER A 229 -6.81 -11.41 6.36
N SER A 230 -6.67 -10.35 7.17
CA SER A 230 -6.06 -10.40 8.51
C SER A 230 -6.82 -11.32 9.49
N THR A 231 -8.13 -11.48 9.34
CA THR A 231 -8.93 -12.43 10.15
C THR A 231 -8.63 -13.87 9.73
N ILE A 232 -8.52 -14.14 8.43
CA ILE A 232 -8.15 -15.47 7.92
C ILE A 232 -6.70 -15.82 8.30
N LEU A 233 -5.80 -14.85 8.28
CA LEU A 233 -4.44 -14.99 8.80
C LEU A 233 -4.42 -15.34 10.30
N ASN A 234 -5.28 -14.71 11.13
CA ASN A 234 -5.42 -15.08 12.55
C ASN A 234 -5.96 -16.52 12.73
N ILE A 235 -6.90 -16.95 11.88
CA ILE A 235 -7.37 -18.35 11.82
C ILE A 235 -6.19 -19.30 11.56
N LEU A 236 -5.39 -19.04 10.51
CA LEU A 236 -4.25 -19.85 10.10
C LEU A 236 -3.13 -19.88 11.16
N PHE A 237 -2.87 -18.76 11.84
CA PHE A 237 -1.88 -18.68 12.92
C PHE A 237 -2.26 -19.57 14.11
N ARG A 238 -3.51 -19.49 14.58
CA ARG A 238 -4.00 -20.33 15.69
C ARG A 238 -3.95 -21.82 15.34
N PHE A 239 -4.34 -22.18 14.12
CA PHE A 239 -4.28 -23.56 13.64
C PHE A 239 -2.84 -24.08 13.55
N GLY A 240 -1.94 -23.31 12.94
CA GLY A 240 -0.53 -23.70 12.82
C GLY A 240 0.15 -23.86 14.18
N GLU A 241 -0.14 -22.99 15.16
CA GLU A 241 0.33 -23.21 16.53
C GLU A 241 -0.28 -24.46 17.20
N LYS A 242 -1.60 -24.68 17.04
CA LYS A 242 -2.31 -25.86 17.57
C LYS A 242 -1.65 -27.17 17.10
N HIS A 243 -1.24 -27.21 15.83
CA HIS A 243 -0.64 -28.38 15.18
C HIS A 243 0.89 -28.30 15.05
N ARG A 244 1.56 -27.31 15.67
CA ARG A 244 3.02 -27.08 15.64
C ARG A 244 3.63 -27.01 14.23
N LEU A 245 2.88 -26.43 13.29
CA LEU A 245 3.23 -26.32 11.88
C LEU A 245 4.29 -25.24 11.62
N LYS A 246 5.12 -25.47 10.61
CA LYS A 246 6.20 -24.57 10.22
C LYS A 246 5.68 -23.51 9.22
N PHE A 247 5.69 -22.25 9.63
CA PHE A 247 5.30 -21.12 8.78
C PHE A 247 6.46 -20.60 7.94
N ALA A 248 6.20 -20.25 6.68
CA ALA A 248 7.08 -19.35 5.93
C ALA A 248 6.70 -17.90 6.28
N PHE A 249 7.58 -17.22 7.02
CA PHE A 249 7.41 -15.83 7.40
C PHE A 249 8.39 -14.91 6.68
N PRO A 250 8.03 -13.63 6.43
CA PRO A 250 8.96 -12.62 5.90
C PRO A 250 10.07 -12.29 6.91
N ASN A 251 11.19 -11.74 6.42
CA ASN A 251 12.28 -11.24 7.26
C ASN A 251 12.33 -9.69 7.22
N GLY A 252 12.40 -9.05 8.39
CA GLY A 252 12.47 -7.60 8.56
C GLY A 252 11.13 -6.86 8.53
N ARG A 253 10.18 -7.32 7.69
CA ARG A 253 8.87 -6.73 7.42
C ARG A 253 7.72 -7.69 7.79
N ASN A 254 6.49 -7.19 7.81
CA ASN A 254 5.26 -8.01 7.92
C ASN A 254 4.74 -8.51 6.56
N ASP A 255 5.38 -8.11 5.46
CA ASP A 255 5.11 -8.52 4.08
C ASP A 255 6.40 -9.05 3.43
N PHE A 256 6.25 -9.79 2.33
CA PHE A 256 7.35 -10.28 1.51
C PHE A 256 7.76 -9.23 0.46
N TYR A 257 8.36 -8.12 0.92
CA TYR A 257 8.90 -7.03 0.09
C TYR A 257 7.94 -6.47 -0.97
N TYR A 258 6.65 -6.43 -0.66
CA TYR A 258 5.61 -5.87 -1.55
C TYR A 258 5.93 -4.38 -1.84
N PRO A 259 5.80 -3.90 -3.10
CA PRO A 259 5.09 -4.50 -4.24
C PRO A 259 5.94 -5.35 -5.22
N SER A 260 7.17 -5.72 -4.86
CA SER A 260 7.97 -6.65 -5.66
C SER A 260 7.34 -8.04 -5.69
N TYR A 261 7.64 -8.82 -6.73
CA TYR A 261 7.25 -10.23 -6.79
C TYR A 261 7.83 -11.04 -5.64
N PHE A 262 7.07 -12.05 -5.21
CA PHE A 262 7.54 -13.01 -4.22
C PHE A 262 8.73 -13.81 -4.75
N GLU A 263 9.74 -13.97 -3.89
CA GLU A 263 10.85 -14.90 -4.06
C GLU A 263 11.04 -15.68 -2.76
N ARG A 264 11.39 -16.97 -2.87
CA ARG A 264 11.66 -17.80 -1.67
C ARG A 264 12.86 -17.32 -0.84
N SER A 265 13.74 -16.51 -1.44
CA SER A 265 14.85 -15.78 -0.80
C SER A 265 14.38 -14.85 0.34
N GLN A 266 13.15 -14.35 0.27
CA GLN A 266 12.56 -13.37 1.20
C GLN A 266 12.06 -14.02 2.52
N VAL A 267 12.03 -15.34 2.60
CA VAL A 267 11.55 -16.09 3.77
C VAL A 267 12.61 -16.17 4.87
N GLN A 268 12.20 -15.85 6.10
CA GLN A 268 13.06 -15.88 7.29
C GLN A 268 13.68 -17.28 7.49
N HIS A 269 15.01 -17.30 7.58
CA HIS A 269 15.83 -18.52 7.68
C HIS A 269 15.70 -19.51 6.50
N TYR A 270 15.31 -19.04 5.30
CA TYR A 270 15.32 -19.88 4.09
C TYR A 270 16.70 -20.49 3.80
N ARG A 271 16.67 -21.71 3.27
CA ARG A 271 17.80 -22.45 2.70
C ARG A 271 17.27 -23.27 1.51
N PRO A 272 18.08 -23.58 0.48
CA PRO A 272 17.67 -24.48 -0.59
C PRO A 272 17.08 -25.80 -0.03
N GLY A 273 15.94 -26.23 -0.58
CA GLY A 273 15.19 -27.40 -0.10
C GLY A 273 14.42 -27.21 1.22
N ALA A 274 14.35 -26.00 1.78
CA ALA A 274 13.59 -25.75 3.01
C ALA A 274 12.07 -25.72 2.76
N CYS A 275 11.37 -26.73 3.27
CA CYS A 275 9.92 -26.87 3.14
C CYS A 275 9.17 -26.27 4.32
N PHE A 276 7.93 -25.85 4.09
CA PHE A 276 7.04 -25.20 5.05
C PHE A 276 5.63 -25.79 4.94
N ASN A 277 4.82 -25.62 5.97
CA ASN A 277 3.43 -26.07 6.00
C ASN A 277 2.47 -24.93 5.62
N ILE A 278 2.64 -23.74 6.20
CA ILE A 278 1.73 -22.61 5.99
C ILE A 278 2.50 -21.42 5.41
N ILE A 279 1.97 -20.85 4.33
CA ILE A 279 2.36 -19.53 3.81
C ILE A 279 1.08 -18.67 3.77
N CYS A 280 1.10 -17.52 4.44
CA CYS A 280 -0.10 -16.67 4.60
C CYS A 280 0.15 -15.17 4.81
N ASN A 281 1.42 -14.73 4.80
CA ASN A 281 1.77 -13.31 4.84
C ASN A 281 1.55 -12.64 3.47
N HIS A 282 1.43 -11.31 3.49
CA HIS A 282 1.18 -10.54 2.27
C HIS A 282 2.39 -10.55 1.33
N MET A 283 2.13 -10.64 0.02
CA MET A 283 3.11 -10.70 -1.07
C MET A 283 2.46 -10.22 -2.37
N ARG A 284 3.26 -9.95 -3.41
CA ARG A 284 2.77 -10.03 -4.80
C ARG A 284 3.02 -11.45 -5.30
N PHE A 285 1.97 -12.16 -5.67
CA PHE A 285 2.01 -13.60 -5.89
C PHE A 285 2.97 -13.99 -7.02
N HIS A 286 3.70 -15.08 -6.83
CA HIS A 286 4.57 -15.67 -7.84
C HIS A 286 4.53 -17.20 -7.68
N TYR A 287 3.64 -17.84 -8.43
CA TYR A 287 3.27 -19.25 -8.23
C TYR A 287 4.48 -20.20 -8.24
N GLU A 288 5.42 -19.99 -9.16
CA GLU A 288 6.61 -20.82 -9.30
C GLU A 288 7.55 -20.75 -8.09
N GLU A 289 7.69 -19.60 -7.44
CA GLU A 289 8.50 -19.47 -6.23
C GLU A 289 7.75 -19.95 -4.98
N VAL A 290 6.44 -19.73 -4.90
CA VAL A 290 5.59 -20.22 -3.80
C VAL A 290 5.54 -21.76 -3.77
N ARG A 291 5.34 -22.43 -4.91
CA ARG A 291 5.21 -23.90 -4.95
C ARG A 291 6.50 -24.64 -4.61
N LYS A 292 7.67 -24.01 -4.75
CA LYS A 292 8.98 -24.57 -4.38
C LYS A 292 9.18 -24.68 -2.86
N LEU A 293 8.36 -23.99 -2.05
CA LEU A 293 8.42 -23.99 -0.58
C LEU A 293 7.46 -24.98 0.10
N LEU A 294 6.56 -25.58 -0.66
CA LEU A 294 5.42 -26.34 -0.15
C LEU A 294 5.47 -27.81 -0.63
N PRO A 295 4.97 -28.76 0.18
CA PRO A 295 4.66 -30.12 -0.27
C PRO A 295 3.62 -30.14 -1.40
N ALA A 296 3.62 -31.20 -2.21
CA ALA A 296 2.77 -31.31 -3.39
C ALA A 296 1.25 -31.40 -3.09
N ASP A 297 0.85 -31.72 -1.85
CA ASP A 297 -0.54 -31.78 -1.39
C ASP A 297 -1.06 -30.44 -0.82
N ALA A 298 -0.24 -29.38 -0.87
CA ALA A 298 -0.61 -28.08 -0.31
C ALA A 298 -1.87 -27.50 -0.95
N THR A 299 -2.87 -27.20 -0.13
CA THR A 299 -4.13 -26.62 -0.60
C THR A 299 -4.00 -25.10 -0.72
N PHE A 300 -4.09 -24.60 -1.95
CA PHE A 300 -4.03 -23.18 -2.28
C PHE A 300 -5.42 -22.54 -2.15
N VAL A 301 -5.54 -21.48 -1.34
CA VAL A 301 -6.76 -20.70 -1.13
C VAL A 301 -6.48 -19.21 -1.16
N THR A 302 -7.48 -18.40 -1.50
CA THR A 302 -7.41 -16.93 -1.46
C THR A 302 -8.79 -16.35 -1.15
N VAL A 303 -8.89 -15.03 -1.00
CA VAL A 303 -10.14 -14.31 -0.76
C VAL A 303 -10.22 -13.08 -1.67
N LEU A 304 -11.38 -12.83 -2.26
CA LEU A 304 -11.69 -11.63 -3.03
C LEU A 304 -12.77 -10.81 -2.32
N ARG A 305 -13.07 -9.66 -2.89
CA ARG A 305 -14.11 -8.72 -2.45
C ARG A 305 -14.69 -8.05 -3.69
N ASP A 306 -15.90 -7.54 -3.59
CA ASP A 306 -16.46 -6.61 -4.57
C ASP A 306 -15.44 -5.50 -4.95
N PRO A 307 -15.21 -5.22 -6.25
CA PRO A 307 -14.16 -4.31 -6.70
C PRO A 307 -14.38 -2.85 -6.29
N ALA A 308 -15.63 -2.39 -6.20
CA ALA A 308 -15.94 -1.00 -5.85
C ALA A 308 -15.79 -0.77 -4.34
N TYR A 309 -16.32 -1.67 -3.52
CA TYR A 309 -16.13 -1.61 -2.06
C TYR A 309 -14.68 -1.94 -1.65
N LEU A 310 -13.95 -2.73 -2.44
CA LEU A 310 -12.50 -2.88 -2.32
C LEU A 310 -11.79 -1.56 -2.60
N PHE A 311 -12.08 -0.93 -3.75
CA PHE A 311 -11.43 0.30 -4.17
C PHE A 311 -11.66 1.45 -3.17
N GLU A 312 -12.90 1.65 -2.70
CA GLU A 312 -13.24 2.56 -1.61
C GLU A 312 -12.34 2.31 -0.37
N SER A 313 -12.25 1.06 0.05
CA SER A 313 -11.51 0.68 1.25
C SER A 313 -9.99 0.78 1.07
N SER A 314 -9.49 0.59 -0.16
CA SER A 314 -8.10 0.80 -0.55
C SER A 314 -7.75 2.29 -0.54
N PHE A 315 -8.56 3.09 -1.24
CA PHE A 315 -8.37 4.53 -1.45
C PHE A 315 -8.31 5.29 -0.13
N HIS A 316 -9.26 5.06 0.78
CA HIS A 316 -9.25 5.70 2.10
C HIS A 316 -8.06 5.24 2.97
N TYR A 317 -7.65 3.97 2.89
CA TYR A 317 -6.58 3.43 3.75
C TYR A 317 -5.16 3.78 3.26
N PHE A 318 -4.95 3.78 1.94
CA PHE A 318 -3.64 3.99 1.33
C PHE A 318 -3.44 5.40 0.75
N GLY A 319 -4.50 6.20 0.54
CA GLY A 319 -4.41 7.49 -0.16
C GLY A 319 -3.27 8.39 0.32
N ARG A 320 -3.05 8.51 1.64
CA ARG A 320 -1.96 9.35 2.18
C ARG A 320 -0.55 8.88 1.80
N VAL A 321 -0.34 7.60 1.46
CA VAL A 321 0.94 7.07 0.94
C VAL A 321 1.00 6.96 -0.58
N ILE A 322 -0.01 7.49 -1.30
CA ILE A 322 -0.08 7.53 -2.76
C ILE A 322 -0.08 9.00 -3.22
N PRO A 323 1.06 9.54 -3.70
CA PRO A 323 1.21 10.98 -3.99
C PRO A 323 0.24 11.53 -5.04
N LEU A 324 -0.30 10.66 -5.90
CA LEU A 324 -1.31 11.01 -6.89
C LEU A 324 -2.59 11.58 -6.24
N THR A 325 -3.02 11.01 -5.11
CA THR A 325 -4.26 11.45 -4.41
C THR A 325 -4.10 12.79 -3.69
N TRP A 326 -2.88 13.29 -3.52
CA TRP A 326 -2.60 14.50 -2.77
C TRP A 326 -3.13 15.76 -3.49
N LYS A 327 -3.16 15.73 -4.83
CA LYS A 327 -3.68 16.81 -5.68
C LYS A 327 -5.21 16.96 -5.64
N LEU A 328 -5.93 15.95 -5.13
CA LEU A 328 -7.40 15.95 -5.13
C LEU A 328 -7.94 17.01 -4.16
N THR A 329 -8.73 17.93 -4.69
CA THR A 329 -9.39 19.00 -3.94
C THR A 329 -10.86 18.67 -3.67
N GLY A 330 -11.41 19.14 -2.55
CA GLY A 330 -12.79 18.85 -2.13
C GLY A 330 -12.84 17.96 -0.88
N GLU A 331 -14.05 17.80 -0.34
CA GLU A 331 -14.30 17.00 0.87
C GLU A 331 -14.28 15.49 0.56
N ASP A 332 -15.00 15.07 -0.49
CA ASP A 332 -14.95 13.71 -1.02
C ASP A 332 -13.90 13.58 -2.15
N LYS A 333 -12.68 13.22 -1.75
CA LYS A 333 -11.59 12.91 -2.68
C LYS A 333 -11.83 11.66 -3.54
N LEU A 334 -12.68 10.72 -3.10
CA LEU A 334 -12.98 9.49 -3.85
C LEU A 334 -13.92 9.81 -5.02
N ALA A 335 -14.96 10.62 -4.78
CA ALA A 335 -15.82 11.16 -5.83
C ALA A 335 -15.08 12.09 -6.80
N GLU A 336 -14.12 12.89 -6.30
CA GLU A 336 -13.25 13.72 -7.14
C GLU A 336 -12.41 12.85 -8.09
N PHE A 337 -11.73 11.82 -7.57
CA PHE A 337 -10.94 10.88 -8.37
C PHE A 337 -11.80 10.13 -9.39
N LEU A 338 -12.97 9.64 -8.98
CA LEU A 338 -13.89 8.88 -9.85
C LEU A 338 -14.62 9.73 -10.90
N ARG A 339 -14.45 11.06 -10.90
CA ARG A 339 -14.98 11.92 -11.97
C ARG A 339 -14.14 11.86 -13.24
N ASP A 340 -12.81 11.84 -13.09
CA ASP A 340 -11.83 11.66 -14.17
C ASP A 340 -10.59 10.94 -13.61
N PRO A 341 -10.64 9.60 -13.47
CA PRO A 341 -9.55 8.86 -12.84
C PRO A 341 -8.27 8.88 -13.70
N TRP A 342 -8.39 9.02 -15.03
CA TRP A 342 -7.23 9.12 -15.92
C TRP A 342 -6.47 10.44 -15.77
N HIS A 343 -7.13 11.53 -15.35
CA HIS A 343 -6.42 12.77 -14.99
C HIS A 343 -5.54 12.62 -13.73
N TYR A 344 -5.95 11.77 -12.79
CA TYR A 344 -5.25 11.57 -11.51
C TYR A 344 -4.35 10.32 -11.49
N TYR A 345 -4.46 9.41 -12.46
CA TYR A 345 -3.73 8.15 -12.48
C TYR A 345 -2.49 8.17 -13.38
N ASP A 346 -1.37 7.67 -12.84
CA ASP A 346 -0.17 7.30 -13.59
C ASP A 346 0.27 5.90 -13.12
N PRO A 347 0.33 4.88 -13.99
CA PRO A 347 0.75 3.53 -13.60
C PRO A 347 2.22 3.45 -13.14
N ASN A 348 3.06 4.44 -13.48
CA ASN A 348 4.43 4.57 -12.95
C ASN A 348 4.50 5.37 -11.65
N GLY A 349 3.37 5.90 -11.17
CA GLY A 349 3.29 6.66 -9.93
C GLY A 349 3.67 5.83 -8.71
N PHE A 350 4.34 6.46 -7.75
CA PHE A 350 4.69 5.80 -6.48
C PHE A 350 3.41 5.29 -5.78
N ASN A 351 3.39 3.99 -5.45
CA ASN A 351 2.24 3.28 -4.87
C ASN A 351 0.94 3.29 -5.72
N ALA A 352 1.02 3.54 -7.04
CA ALA A 352 -0.15 3.59 -7.94
C ALA A 352 -0.92 2.25 -8.04
N HIS A 353 -0.29 1.11 -7.77
CA HIS A 353 -0.94 -0.21 -7.79
C HIS A 353 -2.13 -0.34 -6.81
N TYR A 354 -2.18 0.45 -5.73
CA TYR A 354 -3.33 0.47 -4.82
C TYR A 354 -4.59 1.15 -5.39
N LEU A 355 -4.47 1.89 -6.51
CA LEU A 355 -5.57 2.67 -7.08
C LEU A 355 -6.31 1.97 -8.23
N GLN A 356 -5.84 0.84 -8.77
CA GLN A 356 -6.52 0.17 -9.89
C GLN A 356 -6.25 -1.33 -9.93
N ASN A 357 -7.31 -2.15 -10.05
CA ASN A 357 -7.28 -3.62 -10.19
C ASN A 357 -6.33 -4.31 -9.17
N LEU A 358 -6.52 -4.00 -7.88
CA LEU A 358 -5.62 -4.40 -6.80
C LEU A 358 -5.64 -5.91 -6.51
N LEU A 359 -6.77 -6.62 -6.72
CA LEU A 359 -6.80 -8.07 -6.56
C LEU A 359 -5.97 -8.75 -7.66
N PHE A 360 -6.09 -8.27 -8.89
CA PHE A 360 -5.30 -8.75 -10.02
C PHE A 360 -3.80 -8.43 -9.85
N PHE A 361 -3.46 -7.27 -9.27
CA PHE A 361 -2.08 -6.94 -8.88
C PHE A 361 -1.52 -7.88 -7.82
N ASP A 362 -2.24 -8.04 -6.70
CA ASP A 362 -1.87 -8.93 -5.59
C ASP A 362 -1.63 -10.36 -6.11
N LEU A 363 -2.51 -10.85 -6.98
CA LEU A 363 -2.44 -12.18 -7.61
C LEU A 363 -1.33 -12.34 -8.66
N GLY A 364 -0.49 -11.32 -8.87
CA GLY A 364 0.77 -11.42 -9.61
C GLY A 364 0.70 -10.99 -11.09
N TYR A 365 -0.38 -10.37 -11.53
CA TYR A 365 -0.54 -9.95 -12.93
C TYR A 365 -0.38 -8.43 -13.09
N ASP A 366 -0.41 -7.93 -14.33
CA ASP A 366 -0.40 -6.49 -14.60
C ASP A 366 -1.80 -5.90 -14.43
N ASN A 367 -1.93 -4.98 -13.48
CA ASN A 367 -3.19 -4.31 -13.12
C ASN A 367 -3.59 -3.20 -14.12
N ASN A 368 -2.69 -2.83 -15.04
CA ASN A 368 -2.84 -1.75 -16.02
C ASN A 368 -3.08 -2.26 -17.44
N MET A 369 -3.09 -3.59 -17.66
CA MET A 369 -3.27 -4.17 -18.98
C MET A 369 -4.64 -3.81 -19.57
N ASN A 370 -4.77 -3.83 -20.90
CA ASN A 370 -6.06 -3.60 -21.54
C ASN A 370 -7.09 -4.62 -21.03
N ALA A 371 -8.12 -4.15 -20.32
CA ALA A 371 -9.14 -5.00 -19.71
C ALA A 371 -9.93 -5.86 -20.72
N ASN A 372 -9.87 -5.54 -22.02
CA ASN A 372 -10.47 -6.30 -23.11
C ASN A 372 -9.48 -7.22 -23.86
N SER A 373 -8.24 -7.35 -23.36
CA SER A 373 -7.29 -8.36 -23.83
C SER A 373 -7.77 -9.78 -23.46
N PRO A 374 -7.63 -10.79 -24.34
CA PRO A 374 -7.95 -12.19 -24.00
C PRO A 374 -7.12 -12.72 -22.83
N LEU A 375 -5.90 -12.19 -22.63
CA LEU A 375 -5.01 -12.53 -21.52
C LEU A 375 -5.67 -12.34 -20.15
N VAL A 376 -6.63 -11.42 -20.00
CA VAL A 376 -7.38 -11.24 -18.74
C VAL A 376 -8.17 -12.51 -18.38
N GLU A 377 -8.84 -13.11 -19.36
CA GLU A 377 -9.61 -14.35 -19.18
C GLU A 377 -8.67 -15.55 -19.01
N GLU A 378 -7.56 -15.61 -19.76
CA GLU A 378 -6.54 -16.65 -19.61
C GLU A 378 -5.96 -16.68 -18.18
N HIS A 379 -5.64 -15.51 -17.61
CA HIS A 379 -5.15 -15.36 -16.24
C HIS A 379 -6.24 -15.65 -15.18
N ILE A 380 -7.51 -15.29 -15.43
CA ILE A 380 -8.63 -15.69 -14.55
C ILE A 380 -8.75 -17.22 -14.49
N GLN A 381 -8.68 -17.89 -15.64
CA GLN A 381 -8.67 -19.36 -15.70
C GLN A 381 -7.39 -19.96 -15.11
N GLU A 382 -6.26 -19.26 -15.18
CA GLU A 382 -4.99 -19.63 -14.55
C GLU A 382 -5.08 -19.56 -13.01
N ILE A 383 -5.85 -18.61 -12.46
CA ILE A 383 -6.19 -18.53 -11.04
C ILE A 383 -7.11 -19.71 -10.65
N ASP A 384 -8.18 -20.00 -11.41
CA ASP A 384 -9.13 -21.10 -11.07
C ASP A 384 -8.44 -22.47 -11.07
N ARG A 385 -7.50 -22.70 -12.02
CA ARG A 385 -6.64 -23.89 -12.07
C ARG A 385 -5.65 -24.00 -10.90
N ARG A 386 -5.29 -22.90 -10.23
CA ARG A 386 -4.33 -22.86 -9.12
C ARG A 386 -4.99 -22.88 -7.73
N PHE A 387 -6.15 -22.25 -7.57
CA PHE A 387 -6.79 -22.04 -6.27
C PHE A 387 -7.96 -22.99 -6.04
N HIS A 388 -7.82 -23.85 -5.03
CA HIS A 388 -8.82 -24.88 -4.68
C HIS A 388 -10.13 -24.24 -4.17
N LEU A 389 -10.01 -23.12 -3.46
CA LEU A 389 -11.12 -22.25 -3.05
C LEU A 389 -10.70 -20.78 -3.16
N VAL A 390 -11.51 -20.02 -3.87
CA VAL A 390 -11.54 -18.56 -3.82
C VAL A 390 -12.73 -18.17 -2.96
N MET A 391 -12.45 -17.58 -1.80
CA MET A 391 -13.44 -17.08 -0.83
C MET A 391 -13.91 -15.67 -1.23
N LEU A 392 -15.05 -15.23 -0.72
CA LEU A 392 -15.63 -13.90 -0.99
C LEU A 392 -15.97 -13.21 0.33
N LEU A 393 -15.55 -11.96 0.52
CA LEU A 393 -15.81 -11.22 1.76
C LEU A 393 -17.31 -10.99 2.02
N GLU A 394 -18.08 -10.88 0.95
CA GLU A 394 -19.53 -10.67 0.94
C GLU A 394 -20.28 -11.89 1.51
N TYR A 395 -19.66 -13.08 1.47
CA TYR A 395 -20.17 -14.36 1.95
C TYR A 395 -19.12 -15.02 2.87
N PHE A 396 -18.71 -14.29 3.91
CA PHE A 396 -17.54 -14.65 4.72
C PHE A 396 -17.76 -15.89 5.60
N ASP A 397 -18.97 -16.08 6.15
CA ASP A 397 -19.29 -17.27 6.95
C ASP A 397 -19.38 -18.52 6.04
N GLU A 398 -20.06 -18.41 4.89
CA GLU A 398 -20.12 -19.46 3.86
C GLU A 398 -18.71 -19.83 3.36
N SER A 399 -17.86 -18.81 3.15
CA SER A 399 -16.46 -18.97 2.78
C SER A 399 -15.67 -19.77 3.82
N LEU A 400 -15.88 -19.50 5.11
CA LEU A 400 -15.23 -20.25 6.19
C LEU A 400 -15.81 -21.66 6.37
N VAL A 401 -17.10 -21.88 6.11
CA VAL A 401 -17.72 -23.22 6.09
C VAL A 401 -17.14 -24.07 4.95
N LEU A 402 -17.00 -23.50 3.74
CA LEU A 402 -16.32 -24.15 2.61
C LEU A 402 -14.83 -24.41 2.89
N LEU A 403 -14.12 -23.44 3.50
CA LEU A 403 -12.71 -23.59 3.88
C LEU A 403 -12.52 -24.72 4.90
N LYS A 404 -13.38 -24.77 5.93
CA LYS A 404 -13.40 -25.82 6.95
C LYS A 404 -13.54 -27.21 6.32
N ASP A 405 -14.47 -27.36 5.38
CA ASP A 405 -14.73 -28.65 4.71
C ASP A 405 -13.58 -29.05 3.77
N LEU A 406 -13.10 -28.14 2.92
CA LEU A 406 -11.97 -28.34 2.01
C LEU A 406 -10.68 -28.76 2.73
N LEU A 407 -10.49 -28.30 3.97
CA LEU A 407 -9.33 -28.61 4.81
C LEU A 407 -9.59 -29.74 5.82
N CYS A 408 -10.80 -30.30 5.92
CA CYS A 408 -11.19 -31.27 6.94
C CYS A 408 -10.89 -30.80 8.38
N TRP A 409 -11.21 -29.54 8.65
CA TRP A 409 -11.02 -28.89 9.95
C TRP A 409 -12.28 -28.97 10.83
N GLN A 410 -12.11 -28.76 12.13
CA GLN A 410 -13.21 -28.65 13.08
C GLN A 410 -13.74 -27.20 13.13
N LEU A 411 -14.93 -27.01 13.70
CA LEU A 411 -15.56 -25.69 13.77
C LEU A 411 -14.71 -24.71 14.62
N GLU A 412 -14.15 -25.20 15.72
CA GLU A 412 -13.31 -24.45 16.66
C GLU A 412 -12.07 -23.83 16.00
N ASP A 413 -11.60 -24.44 14.92
CA ASP A 413 -10.43 -23.97 14.17
C ASP A 413 -10.76 -22.74 13.30
N VAL A 414 -12.00 -22.58 12.84
CA VAL A 414 -12.45 -21.44 12.01
C VAL A 414 -13.20 -20.35 12.76
N LEU A 415 -13.54 -20.54 14.06
CA LEU A 415 -14.13 -19.48 14.90
C LEU A 415 -13.27 -18.20 14.90
N TYR A 416 -13.87 -17.03 14.75
CA TYR A 416 -13.15 -15.78 14.49
C TYR A 416 -13.79 -14.54 15.13
N PHE A 417 -13.00 -13.47 15.23
CA PHE A 417 -13.48 -12.12 15.49
C PHE A 417 -13.14 -11.19 14.31
N LYS A 418 -13.94 -10.15 14.07
CA LYS A 418 -13.80 -9.26 12.92
C LYS A 418 -12.67 -8.24 13.16
N LEU A 419 -11.43 -8.67 12.93
CA LEU A 419 -10.24 -7.83 13.09
C LEU A 419 -10.18 -6.72 12.03
N ASN A 420 -9.51 -5.62 12.39
CA ASN A 420 -9.28 -4.45 11.53
C ASN A 420 -10.56 -3.81 10.94
N ALA A 421 -11.69 -3.87 11.66
CA ALA A 421 -12.92 -3.20 11.25
C ALA A 421 -12.76 -1.67 11.22
N ARG A 422 -13.25 -1.00 10.16
CA ARG A 422 -13.23 0.47 10.09
C ARG A 422 -14.39 1.07 10.87
N LYS A 423 -14.15 2.18 11.56
CA LYS A 423 -15.17 3.07 12.15
C LYS A 423 -16.19 3.48 11.07
N GLY A 424 -17.47 3.50 11.43
CA GLY A 424 -18.56 3.85 10.50
C GLY A 424 -18.85 2.84 9.38
N SER A 425 -18.30 1.61 9.44
CA SER A 425 -18.48 0.58 8.38
C SER A 425 -19.88 -0.05 8.28
N THR A 426 -20.90 0.52 8.92
CA THR A 426 -22.31 0.11 8.82
C THR A 426 -23.08 0.80 7.70
N VAL A 427 -22.49 1.83 7.07
CA VAL A 427 -23.01 2.48 5.86
C VAL A 427 -21.89 2.51 4.84
N SER A 428 -22.18 2.19 3.58
CA SER A 428 -21.23 2.38 2.48
C SER A 428 -21.30 3.82 2.01
N TRP A 429 -20.14 4.45 1.82
CA TRP A 429 -20.05 5.85 1.35
C TRP A 429 -20.26 5.99 -0.17
N LEU A 430 -20.30 4.87 -0.90
CA LEU A 430 -20.59 4.88 -2.32
C LEU A 430 -22.09 5.06 -2.57
N THR A 431 -22.45 6.15 -3.26
CA THR A 431 -23.73 6.23 -3.98
C THR A 431 -23.74 5.21 -5.13
N PRO A 432 -24.91 4.84 -5.68
CA PRO A 432 -24.97 3.93 -6.83
C PRO A 432 -24.12 4.41 -8.03
N GLU A 433 -24.07 5.72 -8.28
CA GLU A 433 -23.24 6.30 -9.34
C GLU A 433 -21.73 6.11 -9.06
N LEU A 434 -21.28 6.32 -7.82
CA LEU A 434 -19.89 6.11 -7.44
C LEU A 434 -19.50 4.63 -7.43
N TYR A 435 -20.44 3.73 -7.10
CA TYR A 435 -20.25 2.30 -7.19
C TYR A 435 -20.04 1.84 -8.65
N GLU A 436 -20.86 2.29 -9.59
CA GLU A 436 -20.69 1.96 -11.02
C GLU A 436 -19.39 2.56 -11.59
N LYS A 437 -19.02 3.78 -11.19
CA LYS A 437 -17.73 4.40 -11.56
C LYS A 437 -16.54 3.62 -11.01
N ALA A 438 -16.58 3.22 -9.74
CA ALA A 438 -15.52 2.41 -9.12
C ALA A 438 -15.40 1.01 -9.73
N THR A 439 -16.53 0.37 -10.07
CA THR A 439 -16.57 -0.92 -10.78
C THR A 439 -16.01 -0.79 -12.19
N SER A 440 -16.37 0.27 -12.92
CA SER A 440 -15.89 0.55 -14.28
C SER A 440 -14.39 0.87 -14.32
N TRP A 441 -13.88 1.58 -13.30
CA TRP A 441 -12.46 1.87 -13.15
C TRP A 441 -11.61 0.62 -12.85
N ASN A 442 -12.19 -0.33 -12.09
CA ASN A 442 -11.56 -1.60 -11.72
C ASN A 442 -12.12 -2.78 -12.55
N LEU A 443 -12.22 -2.59 -13.87
CA LEU A 443 -12.90 -3.54 -14.77
C LEU A 443 -12.27 -4.95 -14.81
N ILE A 444 -10.96 -5.09 -14.51
CA ILE A 444 -10.32 -6.42 -14.44
C ILE A 444 -10.72 -7.13 -13.14
N ASP A 445 -10.63 -6.44 -12.00
CA ASP A 445 -11.13 -6.99 -10.73
C ASP A 445 -12.64 -7.28 -10.79
N ALA A 446 -13.42 -6.52 -11.57
CA ALA A 446 -14.84 -6.80 -11.82
C ALA A 446 -15.09 -8.06 -12.66
N LYS A 447 -14.26 -8.34 -13.68
CA LYS A 447 -14.32 -9.61 -14.44
C LYS A 447 -13.90 -10.79 -13.56
N LEU A 448 -12.79 -10.64 -12.82
CA LEU A 448 -12.29 -11.59 -11.83
C LEU A 448 -13.34 -11.94 -10.77
N TYR A 449 -13.91 -10.93 -10.11
CA TYR A 449 -14.92 -11.13 -9.07
C TYR A 449 -16.18 -11.78 -9.62
N ARG A 450 -16.66 -11.39 -10.81
CA ARG A 450 -17.82 -12.01 -11.47
C ARG A 450 -17.60 -13.51 -11.74
N TYR A 451 -16.43 -13.86 -12.25
CA TYR A 451 -16.05 -15.26 -12.50
C TYR A 451 -16.08 -16.06 -11.19
N PHE A 452 -15.37 -15.60 -10.16
CA PHE A 452 -15.28 -16.31 -8.88
C PHE A 452 -16.55 -16.27 -8.04
N ASN A 453 -17.43 -15.29 -8.22
CA ASN A 453 -18.79 -15.32 -7.68
C ASN A 453 -19.59 -16.51 -8.25
N ALA A 454 -19.52 -16.73 -9.57
CA ALA A 454 -20.14 -17.89 -10.22
C ALA A 454 -19.48 -19.23 -9.86
N THR A 455 -18.15 -19.29 -9.63
CA THR A 455 -17.50 -20.54 -9.17
C THR A 455 -17.74 -20.82 -7.68
N PHE A 456 -17.84 -19.78 -6.85
CA PHE A 456 -18.20 -19.87 -5.44
C PHE A 456 -19.61 -20.43 -5.25
N TRP A 457 -20.62 -19.87 -5.91
CA TRP A 457 -21.99 -20.39 -5.79
C TRP A 457 -22.13 -21.84 -6.29
N ARG A 458 -21.38 -22.26 -7.32
CA ARG A 458 -21.30 -23.68 -7.71
C ARG A 458 -20.72 -24.58 -6.60
N LYS A 459 -19.76 -24.08 -5.80
CA LYS A 459 -19.24 -24.79 -4.62
C LYS A 459 -20.27 -24.81 -3.47
N VAL A 460 -21.09 -23.76 -3.31
CA VAL A 460 -22.21 -23.75 -2.35
C VAL A 460 -23.32 -24.74 -2.73
N GLU A 461 -23.70 -24.84 -4.01
CA GLU A 461 -24.65 -25.88 -4.46
C GLU A 461 -24.12 -27.29 -4.19
N ALA A 462 -22.84 -27.54 -4.52
CA ALA A 462 -22.19 -28.83 -4.29
C ALA A 462 -22.04 -29.18 -2.79
N TYR A 463 -22.05 -28.19 -1.90
CA TYR A 463 -22.11 -28.39 -0.44
C TYR A 463 -23.51 -28.72 0.06
N GLY A 464 -24.55 -28.28 -0.66
CA GLY A 464 -25.96 -28.32 -0.28
C GLY A 464 -26.38 -27.07 0.50
N ARG A 465 -27.36 -26.33 -0.02
CA ARG A 465 -27.84 -25.05 0.56
C ARG A 465 -28.35 -25.17 2.00
N GLU A 466 -29.10 -26.22 2.32
CA GLU A 466 -29.61 -26.46 3.67
C GLU A 466 -28.48 -26.72 4.67
N ARG A 467 -27.50 -27.56 4.28
CA ARG A 467 -26.28 -27.82 5.05
C ARG A 467 -25.47 -26.54 5.26
N MET A 468 -25.33 -25.71 4.21
CA MET A 468 -24.65 -24.42 4.30
C MET A 468 -25.32 -23.50 5.33
N ALA A 469 -26.64 -23.31 5.23
CA ALA A 469 -27.39 -22.44 6.15
C ALA A 469 -27.28 -22.92 7.62
N LYS A 470 -27.33 -24.24 7.85
CA LYS A 470 -27.14 -24.85 9.17
C LYS A 470 -25.74 -24.62 9.72
N ASP A 471 -24.70 -24.91 8.93
CA ASP A 471 -23.31 -24.83 9.37
C ASP A 471 -22.85 -23.37 9.54
N VAL A 472 -23.42 -22.42 8.77
CA VAL A 472 -23.26 -20.97 8.97
C VAL A 472 -23.92 -20.50 10.27
N ALA A 473 -25.17 -20.91 10.53
CA ALA A 473 -25.85 -20.54 11.77
C ALA A 473 -25.12 -21.06 13.03
N GLU A 474 -24.53 -22.26 12.94
CA GLU A 474 -23.70 -22.83 14.00
C GLU A 474 -22.37 -22.08 14.18
N LEU A 475 -21.69 -21.71 13.08
CA LEU A 475 -20.49 -20.85 13.11
C LEU A 475 -20.79 -19.50 13.77
N GLN A 476 -21.88 -18.84 13.39
CA GLN A 476 -22.31 -17.57 13.97
C GLN A 476 -22.64 -17.69 15.47
N ARG A 477 -23.31 -18.78 15.88
CA ARG A 477 -23.65 -19.09 17.28
C ARG A 477 -22.40 -19.25 18.15
N GLU A 478 -21.45 -20.08 17.74
CA GLU A 478 -20.22 -20.30 18.49
C GLU A 478 -19.27 -19.09 18.46
N ASN A 479 -19.28 -18.31 17.37
CA ASN A 479 -18.60 -17.01 17.31
C ASN A 479 -19.17 -16.02 18.36
N GLU A 480 -20.49 -15.86 18.45
CA GLU A 480 -21.12 -14.94 19.41
C GLU A 480 -20.89 -15.38 20.86
N LYS A 481 -21.03 -16.68 21.14
CA LYS A 481 -20.64 -17.29 22.40
C LYS A 481 -19.19 -16.95 22.76
N MET A 482 -18.25 -17.07 21.83
CA MET A 482 -16.85 -16.70 22.04
C MET A 482 -16.65 -15.19 22.25
N LYS A 483 -17.39 -14.30 21.56
CA LYS A 483 -17.38 -12.85 21.84
C LYS A 483 -17.78 -12.58 23.29
N SER A 484 -18.87 -13.19 23.74
CA SER A 484 -19.40 -13.01 25.11
C SER A 484 -18.40 -13.44 26.20
N ILE A 485 -17.57 -14.46 25.91
CA ILE A 485 -16.52 -14.95 26.80
C ILE A 485 -15.28 -14.03 26.78
N CYS A 486 -14.83 -13.62 25.58
CA CYS A 486 -13.51 -13.02 25.39
C CYS A 486 -13.47 -11.49 25.43
N ILE A 487 -14.54 -10.81 25.00
CA ILE A 487 -14.54 -9.37 24.70
C ILE A 487 -15.17 -8.59 25.86
N ASP A 488 -14.48 -7.54 26.31
CA ASP A 488 -15.02 -6.60 27.30
C ASP A 488 -16.07 -5.69 26.62
N GLY A 489 -17.28 -5.60 27.18
CA GLY A 489 -18.41 -4.92 26.55
C GLY A 489 -19.01 -5.59 25.30
N GLY A 490 -18.37 -6.62 24.74
CA GLY A 490 -18.87 -7.40 23.59
C GLY A 490 -18.73 -6.74 22.21
N HIS A 491 -18.24 -5.51 22.12
CA HIS A 491 -18.20 -4.71 20.89
C HIS A 491 -16.79 -4.18 20.56
N PRO A 492 -16.49 -3.84 19.29
CA PRO A 492 -15.23 -3.19 18.92
C PRO A 492 -15.20 -1.74 19.41
N VAL A 493 -14.01 -1.25 19.75
CA VAL A 493 -13.76 0.08 20.31
C VAL A 493 -12.71 0.85 19.49
N ASP A 494 -12.73 2.17 19.59
CA ASP A 494 -11.67 3.03 19.04
C ASP A 494 -10.30 2.64 19.59
N ALA A 495 -9.25 2.72 18.77
CA ALA A 495 -7.90 2.29 19.16
C ALA A 495 -7.35 2.99 20.42
N SER A 496 -7.78 4.23 20.69
CA SER A 496 -7.44 4.98 21.91
C SER A 496 -8.17 4.53 23.18
N ALA A 497 -9.22 3.71 23.06
CA ALA A 497 -9.97 3.12 24.17
C ALA A 497 -9.55 1.67 24.48
N ILE A 498 -8.52 1.15 23.80
CA ILE A 498 -7.95 -0.18 24.05
C ILE A 498 -6.96 -0.08 25.21
N GLN A 499 -7.27 -0.77 26.30
CA GLN A 499 -6.57 -0.74 27.59
C GLN A 499 -5.16 -1.36 27.53
N GLU A 500 -4.93 -2.31 26.61
CA GLU A 500 -3.63 -2.96 26.42
C GLU A 500 -2.96 -2.50 25.12
N SER A 501 -1.77 -1.91 25.22
CA SER A 501 -0.98 -1.48 24.04
C SER A 501 -0.61 -2.65 23.10
N SER A 502 -0.45 -3.86 23.64
CA SER A 502 -0.23 -5.08 22.85
C SER A 502 -1.47 -5.57 22.07
N MET A 503 -2.65 -4.97 22.30
CA MET A 503 -3.88 -5.23 21.55
C MET A 503 -4.27 -4.10 20.58
N GLN A 504 -3.49 -3.01 20.51
CA GLN A 504 -3.81 -1.89 19.62
C GLN A 504 -3.52 -2.24 18.14
N PRO A 505 -4.51 -2.23 17.24
CA PRO A 505 -4.30 -2.52 15.83
C PRO A 505 -3.54 -1.38 15.14
N TRP A 506 -2.76 -1.74 14.13
CA TRP A 506 -2.03 -0.76 13.31
C TRP A 506 -2.98 0.25 12.66
N GLN A 507 -2.66 1.54 12.79
CA GLN A 507 -3.43 2.63 12.18
C GLN A 507 -2.75 3.14 10.91
N PRO A 508 -3.52 3.50 9.85
CA PRO A 508 -2.98 4.23 8.70
C PRO A 508 -2.45 5.62 9.14
N LEU A 509 -1.59 6.23 8.31
CA LEU A 509 -1.00 7.53 8.64
C LEU A 509 -2.08 8.61 8.78
N GLY A 510 -2.06 9.32 9.91
CA GLY A 510 -2.91 10.46 10.22
C GLY A 510 -4.41 10.19 10.34
N GLU A 511 -4.84 8.93 10.43
CA GLU A 511 -6.24 8.55 10.64
C GLU A 511 -6.37 7.36 11.59
N LYS A 512 -7.10 7.53 12.69
CA LYS A 512 -7.32 6.48 13.70
C LYS A 512 -8.67 5.77 13.51
N SER A 513 -8.92 5.27 12.30
CA SER A 513 -10.21 4.70 11.91
C SER A 513 -10.29 3.18 12.03
N ILE A 514 -9.22 2.47 12.41
CA ILE A 514 -9.26 1.02 12.62
C ILE A 514 -9.58 0.72 14.10
N LEU A 515 -10.73 0.08 14.30
CA LEU A 515 -11.20 -0.39 15.60
C LEU A 515 -10.47 -1.67 16.03
N GLY A 516 -10.35 -1.85 17.35
CA GLY A 516 -9.91 -3.10 17.97
C GLY A 516 -10.85 -3.50 19.10
N TYR A 517 -10.33 -4.24 20.09
CA TYR A 517 -11.14 -4.82 21.15
C TYR A 517 -10.41 -4.78 22.50
N ASN A 518 -11.18 -4.70 23.59
CA ASN A 518 -10.66 -4.93 24.93
C ASN A 518 -10.85 -6.41 25.32
N LEU A 519 -9.80 -7.02 25.88
CA LEU A 519 -9.86 -8.37 26.44
C LEU A 519 -10.58 -8.34 27.80
N LYS A 520 -11.55 -9.23 28.00
CA LYS A 520 -12.35 -9.29 29.24
C LYS A 520 -11.47 -9.63 30.45
N LYS A 521 -11.60 -8.88 31.55
CA LYS A 521 -10.69 -8.99 32.72
C LYS A 521 -10.81 -10.29 33.51
N LYS A 522 -11.96 -10.98 33.43
CA LYS A 522 -12.22 -12.28 34.08
C LYS A 522 -12.65 -13.29 33.01
N ILE A 523 -11.72 -14.13 32.57
CA ILE A 523 -11.93 -15.22 31.61
C ILE A 523 -11.54 -16.54 32.28
N ASN A 524 -12.32 -17.60 32.05
CA ASN A 524 -11.98 -18.94 32.53
C ASN A 524 -10.63 -19.41 31.92
N LYS A 525 -9.75 -20.00 32.74
CA LYS A 525 -8.42 -20.51 32.32
C LYS A 525 -8.45 -21.33 31.01
N LYS A 526 -9.52 -22.12 30.77
CA LYS A 526 -9.72 -22.88 29.52
C LYS A 526 -9.67 -22.00 28.27
N HIS A 527 -10.27 -20.82 28.31
CA HIS A 527 -10.44 -19.94 27.14
C HIS A 527 -9.42 -18.80 27.09
N GLN A 528 -8.74 -18.47 28.19
CA GLN A 528 -7.84 -17.31 28.31
C GLN A 528 -6.80 -17.21 27.18
N LYS A 529 -6.10 -18.32 26.85
CA LYS A 529 -5.09 -18.34 25.76
C LYS A 529 -5.71 -18.21 24.36
N LEU A 530 -6.91 -18.75 24.14
CA LEU A 530 -7.62 -18.65 22.87
C LEU A 530 -8.19 -17.24 22.66
N CYS A 531 -8.86 -16.68 23.67
CA CYS A 531 -9.36 -15.31 23.69
C CYS A 531 -8.26 -14.29 23.42
N ARG A 532 -7.06 -14.47 24.01
CA ARG A 532 -5.89 -13.64 23.71
C ARG A 532 -5.60 -13.64 22.20
N LYS A 533 -5.33 -14.82 21.63
CA LYS A 533 -4.92 -15.00 20.23
C LYS A 533 -5.95 -14.52 19.23
N MET A 534 -7.24 -14.74 19.48
CA MET A 534 -8.32 -14.28 18.60
C MET A 534 -8.45 -12.74 18.56
N LEU A 535 -7.91 -12.03 19.55
CA LEU A 535 -7.91 -10.57 19.62
C LEU A 535 -6.54 -9.94 19.28
N THR A 536 -5.44 -10.69 19.37
CA THR A 536 -4.09 -10.21 19.01
C THR A 536 -4.06 -9.75 17.53
N PRO A 537 -3.73 -8.47 17.24
CA PRO A 537 -3.63 -7.98 15.87
C PRO A 537 -2.40 -8.56 15.15
N GLU A 538 -2.45 -8.56 13.81
CA GLU A 538 -1.50 -9.23 12.91
C GLU A 538 0.00 -8.95 13.23
N ILE A 539 0.37 -7.69 13.48
CA ILE A 539 1.77 -7.27 13.70
C ILE A 539 2.31 -7.79 15.04
N GLN A 540 1.46 -7.82 16.07
CA GLN A 540 1.79 -8.35 17.38
C GLN A 540 1.84 -9.88 17.34
N TYR A 541 0.88 -10.54 16.67
CA TYR A 541 0.88 -12.00 16.55
C TYR A 541 2.08 -12.49 15.72
N LEU A 542 2.48 -11.78 14.66
CA LEU A 542 3.75 -12.05 13.97
C LEU A 542 4.97 -11.93 14.91
N THR A 543 4.98 -10.98 15.85
CA THR A 543 6.04 -10.90 16.87
C THR A 543 6.01 -12.10 17.81
N ASP A 544 4.83 -12.51 18.29
CA ASP A 544 4.64 -13.66 19.18
C ASP A 544 5.08 -14.99 18.53
N LEU A 545 5.00 -15.07 17.19
CA LEU A 545 5.44 -16.22 16.38
C LEU A 545 6.92 -16.14 15.94
N GLY A 546 7.69 -15.20 16.49
CA GLY A 546 9.14 -15.10 16.27
C GLY A 546 9.58 -14.41 14.98
N VAL A 547 8.69 -13.63 14.34
CA VAL A 547 9.01 -12.90 13.10
C VAL A 547 9.83 -11.65 13.40
N ASN A 548 10.93 -11.50 12.67
CA ASN A 548 11.78 -10.32 12.73
C ASN A 548 11.08 -9.13 12.05
N LEU A 549 10.49 -8.23 12.83
CA LEU A 549 9.76 -7.06 12.33
C LEU A 549 10.53 -5.74 12.53
N TRP A 550 11.86 -5.73 12.46
CA TRP A 550 12.67 -4.54 12.79
C TRP A 550 12.34 -3.33 11.92
N ILE A 551 12.05 -3.51 10.62
CA ILE A 551 11.71 -2.43 9.68
C ILE A 551 10.31 -1.88 10.02
N THR A 552 9.31 -2.74 10.20
CA THR A 552 7.96 -2.33 10.61
C THR A 552 7.95 -1.61 11.96
N LYS A 553 8.77 -2.07 12.93
CA LYS A 553 8.93 -1.45 14.26
C LYS A 553 9.67 -0.11 14.19
N LEU A 554 10.64 0.05 13.28
CA LEU A 554 11.29 1.32 13.00
C LEU A 554 10.31 2.33 12.40
N TRP A 555 9.50 1.94 11.40
CA TRP A 555 8.48 2.81 10.82
C TRP A 555 7.41 3.24 11.83
N SER A 556 7.00 2.37 12.75
CA SER A 556 6.13 2.77 13.87
C SER A 556 6.78 3.91 14.66
N ARG A 557 8.01 3.71 15.16
CA ARG A 557 8.73 4.72 15.95
C ARG A 557 8.91 6.05 15.21
N ILE A 558 9.13 6.01 13.89
CA ILE A 558 9.24 7.21 13.05
C ILE A 558 7.90 7.96 12.98
N ARG A 559 6.77 7.28 12.69
CA ARG A 559 5.42 7.88 12.73
C ARG A 559 5.14 8.48 14.11
N ASP A 560 5.37 7.69 15.15
CA ASP A 560 5.04 8.04 16.54
C ASP A 560 5.89 9.23 17.05
N PHE A 561 7.14 9.36 16.59
CA PHE A 561 8.01 10.52 16.83
C PHE A 561 7.58 11.78 16.06
N LEU A 562 7.22 11.63 14.77
CA LEU A 562 6.77 12.73 13.91
C LEU A 562 5.34 13.21 14.23
N LYS A 563 4.63 12.51 15.13
CA LYS A 563 3.20 12.72 15.46
C LYS A 563 2.29 12.64 14.23
N TRP A 564 2.65 11.76 13.29
CA TRP A 564 1.92 11.47 12.05
C TRP A 564 0.77 10.47 12.24
#